data_AF-A0A7Y3EFJ0-F1
#
_entry.id   AF-A0A7Y3EFJ0-F1
#
_cell.length_a   1.000
_cell.length_b   1.000
_cell.length_c   1.000
_cell.angle_alpha   90.00
_cell.angle_beta   90.00
_cell.angle_gamma   90.00
#
_symmetry.space_group_name_H-M   'P 1'
#
loop_
_entity.id
_entity.type
_entity.pdbx_description
1 polymer ?
#
loop_
_entity_poly.entity_id
_entity_poly.type
_entity_poly.pdbx_seq_one_letter_code
_entity_poly.pdbx_strand_id
1 'polypeptide(L)'
;MDRPRRPQQESGSRRRRGLRQLPHDRRIILLALLAGLPGVGVALLLLFLGDYPARVVWTVTGGLLIVWLAAAFALRARVVRPLQTLANMLAALREGDFSIRARLPQAGASDPLSLAYIELNALEEILREQRLGAVEATELLRKVLEEVDLAIFAFDEEQRLRLVNRAGARLLGQPAERLLDRTADELRLAEGLV
;
A
#
# COMPACT_ATOMS: atom_id res chain seq x y z
N MET A 1 37.72 -3.21 27.21
CA MET A 1 37.50 -4.01 25.99
C MET A 1 36.20 -4.77 26.20
N ASP A 2 35.06 -4.10 25.96
CA ASP A 2 33.72 -4.62 26.22
C ASP A 2 32.87 -4.27 25.00
N ARG A 3 32.30 -5.28 24.33
CA ARG A 3 31.54 -5.11 23.08
C ARG A 3 30.06 -5.09 23.42
N PRO A 4 29.27 -4.08 23.00
CA PRO A 4 27.84 -4.10 23.22
C PRO A 4 27.16 -5.11 22.28
N ARG A 5 26.21 -5.86 22.84
CA ARG A 5 25.34 -6.81 22.13
C ARG A 5 24.45 -6.04 21.15
N ARG A 6 24.41 -6.49 19.89
CA ARG A 6 23.46 -6.02 18.88
C ARG A 6 22.02 -6.37 19.30
N PRO A 7 21.03 -5.47 19.17
CA PRO A 7 19.64 -5.84 19.34
C PRO A 7 19.22 -6.77 18.19
N GLN A 8 18.57 -7.87 18.58
CA GLN A 8 17.99 -8.87 17.70
C GLN A 8 16.89 -8.21 16.85
N GLN A 9 17.04 -8.32 15.54
CA GLN A 9 15.96 -8.06 14.59
C GLN A 9 14.83 -9.06 14.86
N GLU A 10 13.71 -8.56 15.37
CA GLU A 10 12.42 -9.27 15.35
C GLU A 10 11.95 -9.43 13.90
N SER A 11 12.47 -10.44 13.20
CA SER A 11 11.86 -10.96 11.97
C SER A 11 10.69 -11.88 12.32
N GLY A 12 9.68 -11.30 12.96
CA GLY A 12 8.38 -11.94 13.19
C GLY A 12 7.48 -11.82 11.97
N SER A 13 7.93 -12.29 10.80
CA SER A 13 7.06 -12.40 9.62
C SER A 13 5.99 -13.47 9.88
N ARG A 14 4.88 -13.04 10.50
CA ARG A 14 3.65 -13.83 10.59
C ARG A 14 3.07 -13.97 9.18
N ARG A 15 3.61 -14.91 8.41
CA ARG A 15 2.96 -15.49 7.22
C ARG A 15 1.63 -16.08 7.66
N ARG A 16 0.58 -15.26 7.64
CA ARG A 16 -0.80 -15.72 7.76
C ARG A 16 -1.09 -16.59 6.53
N ARG A 17 -1.16 -17.89 6.78
CA ARG A 17 -1.64 -18.93 5.85
C ARG A 17 -3.07 -18.57 5.43
N GLY A 18 -3.20 -18.00 4.24
CA GLY A 18 -4.49 -17.83 3.57
C GLY A 18 -4.95 -19.17 3.02
N LEU A 19 -6.19 -19.52 3.37
CA LEU A 19 -6.96 -20.69 2.96
C LEU A 19 -6.70 -21.09 1.50
N ARG A 20 -6.47 -22.40 1.27
CA ARG A 20 -6.48 -23.04 -0.05
C ARG A 20 -7.89 -22.97 -0.65
N GLN A 21 -8.33 -21.78 -1.04
CA GLN A 21 -9.38 -21.64 -2.02
C GLN A 21 -8.72 -21.83 -3.39
N LEU A 22 -9.39 -22.51 -4.31
CA LEU A 22 -8.97 -22.47 -5.71
C LEU A 22 -8.77 -20.98 -6.07
N PRO A 23 -7.57 -20.56 -6.52
CA PRO A 23 -7.34 -19.15 -6.82
C PRO A 23 -8.44 -18.70 -7.77
N HIS A 24 -9.13 -17.59 -7.46
CA HIS A 24 -10.29 -17.11 -8.20
C HIS A 24 -10.06 -17.10 -9.73
N ASP A 25 -8.81 -16.83 -10.11
CA ASP A 25 -8.23 -17.01 -11.45
C ASP A 25 -8.59 -18.35 -12.12
N ARG A 26 -8.36 -19.50 -11.46
CA ARG A 26 -8.71 -20.84 -11.99
C ARG A 26 -10.21 -21.04 -12.14
N ARG A 27 -11.02 -20.44 -11.26
CA ARG A 27 -12.48 -20.55 -11.31
C ARG A 27 -13.05 -19.77 -12.51
N ILE A 28 -12.48 -18.61 -12.83
CA ILE A 28 -12.85 -17.82 -14.01
C ILE A 28 -12.54 -18.60 -15.29
N ILE A 29 -11.35 -19.23 -15.38
CA ILE A 29 -10.98 -20.07 -16.53
C ILE A 29 -11.94 -21.26 -16.67
N LEU A 30 -12.24 -21.95 -15.57
CA LEU A 30 -13.18 -23.09 -15.57
C LEU A 30 -14.57 -22.69 -16.05
N LEU A 31 -15.10 -21.56 -15.57
CA LEU A 31 -16.39 -21.03 -16.01
C LEU A 31 -16.36 -20.61 -17.49
N ALA A 32 -15.27 -19.99 -17.95
CA ALA A 32 -15.10 -19.61 -19.35
C ALA A 32 -15.06 -20.83 -20.28
N LEU A 33 -14.36 -21.90 -19.88
CA LEU A 33 -14.37 -23.16 -20.62
C LEU A 33 -15.76 -23.79 -20.61
N LEU A 34 -16.39 -23.94 -19.44
CA LEU A 34 -17.74 -24.50 -19.31
C LEU A 34 -18.79 -23.75 -20.15
N ALA A 35 -18.67 -22.43 -20.27
CA ALA A 35 -19.58 -21.62 -21.08
C ALA A 35 -19.45 -21.89 -22.59
N GLY A 36 -18.23 -22.15 -23.09
CA GLY A 36 -18.01 -22.44 -24.52
C GLY A 36 -18.19 -23.92 -24.89
N LEU A 37 -18.09 -24.83 -23.91
CA LEU A 37 -18.20 -26.27 -24.09
C LEU A 37 -19.50 -26.74 -24.79
N PRO A 38 -20.71 -26.27 -24.42
CA PRO A 38 -21.93 -26.72 -25.10
C PRO A 38 -21.98 -26.26 -26.57
N GLY A 39 -21.54 -25.03 -26.87
CA GLY A 39 -21.50 -24.52 -28.24
C GLY A 39 -20.49 -25.28 -29.11
N VAL A 40 -19.30 -25.53 -28.58
CA VAL A 40 -18.28 -26.35 -29.25
C VAL A 40 -18.77 -27.78 -29.43
N GLY A 41 -19.41 -28.36 -28.42
CA GLY A 41 -19.97 -29.71 -28.46
C GLY A 41 -21.04 -29.89 -29.54
N VAL A 42 -21.99 -28.96 -29.65
CA VAL A 42 -23.02 -28.99 -30.70
C VAL A 42 -22.40 -28.83 -32.10
N ALA A 43 -21.44 -27.92 -32.26
CA ALA A 43 -20.76 -27.71 -33.53
C ALA A 43 -19.97 -28.96 -33.97
N LEU A 44 -19.27 -29.62 -33.05
CA LEU A 44 -18.59 -30.89 -33.33
C LEU A 44 -19.60 -32.00 -33.65
N LEU A 45 -20.69 -32.11 -32.88
CA LEU A 45 -21.72 -33.11 -33.11
C LEU A 45 -22.34 -33.00 -34.52
N LEU A 46 -22.68 -31.78 -34.97
CA LEU A 46 -23.18 -31.54 -36.33
C LEU A 46 -22.12 -31.84 -37.41
N LEU A 47 -20.85 -31.51 -37.14
CA LEU A 47 -19.75 -31.74 -38.07
C LEU A 47 -19.45 -33.24 -38.25
N PHE A 48 -19.59 -34.04 -37.19
CA PHE A 48 -19.39 -35.48 -37.24
C PHE A 48 -20.61 -36.28 -37.71
N LEU A 49 -21.83 -35.74 -37.57
CA LEU A 49 -23.04 -36.34 -38.14
C LEU A 49 -23.23 -36.04 -39.63
N GLY A 50 -22.58 -34.98 -40.14
CA GLY A 50 -22.64 -34.63 -41.56
C GLY A 50 -21.65 -35.44 -42.41
N ASP A 51 -22.04 -35.74 -43.66
CA ASP A 51 -21.17 -36.35 -44.67
C ASP A 51 -20.13 -35.34 -45.23
N TYR A 52 -19.29 -34.82 -44.34
CA TYR A 52 -18.21 -33.89 -44.72
C TYR A 52 -16.90 -34.64 -44.98
N PRO A 53 -16.10 -34.19 -45.96
CA PRO A 53 -14.79 -34.77 -46.19
C PRO A 53 -13.88 -34.54 -44.97
N ALA A 54 -13.06 -35.54 -44.63
CA ALA A 54 -12.20 -35.54 -43.43
C ALA A 54 -11.34 -34.27 -43.30
N ARG A 55 -10.88 -33.71 -44.42
CA ARG A 55 -10.13 -32.45 -44.44
C ARG A 55 -10.92 -31.30 -43.80
N VAL A 56 -12.21 -31.17 -44.11
CA VAL A 56 -13.07 -30.12 -43.54
C VAL A 56 -13.26 -30.34 -42.04
N VAL A 57 -13.54 -31.57 -41.62
CA VAL A 57 -13.74 -31.92 -40.21
C VAL A 57 -12.55 -31.51 -39.35
N TRP A 58 -11.33 -31.89 -39.77
CA TRP A 58 -10.11 -31.55 -39.02
C TRP A 58 -9.81 -30.06 -39.01
N THR A 59 -9.99 -29.37 -40.15
CA THR A 59 -9.67 -27.94 -40.25
C THR A 59 -10.62 -27.11 -39.38
N VAL A 60 -11.91 -27.41 -39.42
CA VAL A 60 -12.94 -26.71 -38.64
C VAL A 60 -12.80 -27.02 -37.16
N THR A 61 -12.55 -28.29 -36.79
CA THR A 61 -12.33 -28.70 -35.39
C THR A 61 -11.13 -27.97 -34.79
N GLY A 62 -10.00 -27.97 -35.48
CA GLY A 62 -8.80 -27.27 -35.02
C GLY A 62 -9.03 -25.77 -34.85
N GLY A 63 -9.64 -25.11 -35.85
CA GLY A 63 -9.96 -23.69 -35.78
C GLY A 63 -10.91 -23.35 -34.63
N LEU A 64 -11.96 -24.15 -34.44
CA LEU A 64 -12.93 -23.97 -33.35
C LEU A 64 -12.27 -24.07 -31.98
N LEU A 65 -11.41 -25.09 -31.76
CA LEU A 65 -10.69 -25.25 -30.50
C LEU A 65 -9.71 -24.11 -30.26
N ILE A 66 -8.97 -23.66 -31.28
CA ILE A 66 -8.03 -22.54 -31.15
C ILE A 66 -8.77 -21.26 -30.77
N VAL A 67 -9.86 -20.93 -31.46
CA VAL A 67 -10.65 -19.72 -31.18
C VAL A 67 -11.26 -19.80 -29.77
N TRP A 68 -11.80 -20.95 -29.39
CA TRP A 68 -12.38 -21.15 -28.05
C TRP A 68 -11.34 -20.98 -26.94
N LEU A 69 -10.17 -21.62 -27.08
CA LEU A 69 -9.08 -21.48 -26.11
C LEU A 69 -8.56 -20.04 -26.06
N ALA A 70 -8.34 -19.41 -27.22
CA ALA A 70 -7.89 -18.02 -27.30
C ALA A 70 -8.89 -17.07 -26.61
N ALA A 71 -10.19 -17.26 -26.83
CA ALA A 71 -11.23 -16.49 -26.15
C ALA A 71 -11.21 -16.68 -24.63
N ALA A 72 -11.04 -17.92 -24.14
CA ALA A 72 -10.93 -18.21 -22.72
C ALA A 72 -9.70 -17.53 -22.08
N PHE A 73 -8.54 -17.59 -22.74
CA PHE A 73 -7.32 -16.91 -22.28
C PHE A 73 -7.44 -15.39 -22.32
N ALA A 74 -8.06 -14.83 -23.37
CA ALA A 74 -8.30 -13.39 -23.49
C ALA A 74 -9.23 -12.89 -22.36
N LEU A 75 -10.28 -13.63 -22.04
CA LEU A 75 -11.20 -13.30 -20.95
C LEU A 75 -10.48 -13.32 -19.60
N ARG A 76 -9.67 -14.35 -19.34
CA ARG A 76 -8.83 -14.42 -18.13
C ARG A 76 -7.92 -13.20 -18.02
N ALA A 77 -7.22 -12.83 -19.10
CA ALA A 77 -6.32 -11.68 -19.08
C ALA A 77 -7.06 -10.36 -18.79
N ARG A 78 -8.29 -10.21 -19.29
CA ARG A 78 -9.14 -9.03 -19.04
C ARG A 78 -9.66 -8.93 -17.61
N VAL A 79 -9.93 -10.05 -16.94
CA VAL A 79 -10.52 -10.02 -15.58
C VAL A 79 -9.45 -10.12 -14.48
N VAL A 80 -8.46 -10.98 -14.66
CA VAL A 80 -7.54 -11.35 -13.57
C VAL A 80 -6.44 -10.31 -13.39
N ARG A 81 -5.86 -9.81 -14.50
CA ARG A 81 -4.77 -8.83 -14.41
C ARG A 81 -5.18 -7.56 -13.67
N PRO A 82 -6.36 -6.95 -13.95
CA PRO A 82 -6.71 -5.72 -13.26
C PRO A 82 -7.09 -5.93 -11.78
N LEU A 83 -7.72 -7.07 -11.44
CA LEU A 83 -7.97 -7.42 -10.04
C LEU A 83 -6.68 -7.63 -9.24
N GLN A 84 -5.64 -8.21 -9.86
CA GLN A 84 -4.33 -8.35 -9.22
C GLN A 84 -3.69 -6.99 -8.94
N THR A 85 -3.78 -6.05 -9.87
CA THR A 85 -3.29 -4.68 -9.67
C THR A 85 -4.02 -4.00 -8.51
N LEU A 86 -5.37 -4.05 -8.49
CA LEU A 86 -6.16 -3.50 -7.38
C LEU A 86 -5.77 -4.12 -6.03
N ALA A 87 -5.64 -5.45 -5.97
CA ALA A 87 -5.25 -6.14 -4.74
C ALA A 87 -3.85 -5.73 -4.26
N ASN A 88 -2.89 -5.59 -5.17
CA ASN A 88 -1.53 -5.16 -4.85
C ASN A 88 -1.50 -3.71 -4.35
N MET A 89 -2.28 -2.83 -4.94
CA MET A 89 -2.39 -1.44 -4.47
C MET A 89 -3.05 -1.34 -3.10
N LEU A 90 -4.11 -2.11 -2.83
CA LEU A 90 -4.69 -2.19 -1.49
C LEU A 90 -3.66 -2.68 -0.46
N ALA A 91 -2.79 -3.62 -0.83
CA ALA A 91 -1.71 -4.07 0.03
C ALA A 91 -0.68 -2.95 0.30
N ALA A 92 -0.30 -2.19 -0.72
CA ALA A 92 0.60 -1.03 -0.59
C ALA A 92 0.00 0.07 0.30
N LEU A 93 -1.28 0.40 0.12
CA LEU A 93 -2.00 1.34 1.00
C LEU A 93 -2.01 0.89 2.46
N ARG A 94 -2.23 -0.41 2.70
CA ARG A 94 -2.16 -0.97 4.07
C ARG A 94 -0.77 -0.82 4.68
N GLU A 95 0.28 -0.85 3.87
CA GLU A 95 1.67 -0.72 4.28
C GLU A 95 2.14 0.75 4.31
N GLY A 96 1.28 1.71 3.94
CA GLY A 96 1.57 3.14 3.95
C GLY A 96 2.44 3.61 2.77
N ASP A 97 2.56 2.80 1.72
CA ASP A 97 3.26 3.13 0.49
C ASP A 97 2.28 3.76 -0.52
N PHE A 98 2.25 5.10 -0.53
CA PHE A 98 1.40 5.94 -1.38
C PHE A 98 2.13 6.42 -2.66
N SER A 99 3.09 5.64 -3.16
CA SER A 99 3.82 5.95 -4.38
C SER A 99 3.22 5.29 -5.64
N ILE A 100 2.30 4.34 -5.45
CA ILE A 100 1.80 3.47 -6.52
C ILE A 100 0.46 4.00 -7.03
N ARG A 101 0.51 4.73 -8.14
CA ARG A 101 -0.69 5.18 -8.86
C ARG A 101 -1.15 4.14 -9.87
N ALA A 102 -2.43 3.77 -9.84
CA ALA A 102 -3.04 3.04 -10.94
C ALA A 102 -3.09 3.94 -12.17
N ARG A 103 -2.37 3.55 -13.23
CA ARG A 103 -2.62 4.12 -14.55
C ARG A 103 -3.90 3.52 -15.09
N LEU A 104 -4.94 4.35 -15.24
CA LEU A 104 -6.16 3.94 -15.91
C LEU A 104 -5.81 3.49 -17.34
N PRO A 105 -6.23 2.29 -17.77
CA PRO A 105 -6.21 1.94 -19.18
C PRO A 105 -7.08 2.96 -19.93
N GLN A 106 -6.52 3.67 -20.91
CA GLN A 106 -7.23 4.70 -21.70
C GLN A 106 -8.44 4.15 -22.48
N ALA A 107 -8.58 2.84 -22.59
CA ALA A 107 -9.69 2.17 -23.24
C ALA A 107 -10.76 1.75 -22.22
N GLY A 108 -11.68 2.66 -21.88
CA GLY A 108 -12.89 2.33 -21.10
C GLY A 108 -13.11 3.20 -19.87
N ALA A 109 -13.27 4.51 -20.07
CA ALA A 109 -13.58 5.47 -19.01
C ALA A 109 -14.90 5.20 -18.25
N SER A 110 -15.67 4.18 -18.65
CA SER A 110 -16.96 3.79 -18.06
C SER A 110 -17.06 2.33 -17.61
N ASP A 111 -15.96 1.56 -17.62
CA ASP A 111 -15.96 0.19 -17.09
C ASP A 111 -16.01 0.20 -15.55
N PRO A 112 -16.77 -0.68 -14.86
CA PRO A 112 -16.84 -0.71 -13.39
C PRO A 112 -15.48 -0.83 -12.71
N LEU A 113 -14.50 -1.46 -13.36
CA LEU A 113 -13.15 -1.57 -12.83
C LEU A 113 -12.35 -0.25 -12.96
N SER A 114 -12.65 0.57 -13.96
CA SER A 114 -12.11 1.94 -14.07
C SER A 114 -12.62 2.82 -12.92
N LEU A 115 -13.89 2.68 -12.54
CA LEU A 115 -14.44 3.37 -11.37
C LEU A 115 -13.71 2.95 -10.08
N ALA A 116 -13.47 1.65 -9.91
CA ALA A 116 -12.71 1.15 -8.75
C ALA A 116 -11.29 1.75 -8.67
N TYR A 117 -10.61 1.93 -9.81
CA TYR A 117 -9.31 2.61 -9.84
C TYR A 117 -9.40 4.10 -9.47
N ILE A 118 -10.44 4.80 -9.92
CA ILE A 118 -10.66 6.22 -9.59
C ILE A 118 -10.85 6.37 -8.07
N GLU A 119 -11.74 5.57 -7.49
CA GLU A 119 -12.00 5.59 -6.04
C GLU A 119 -10.76 5.23 -5.23
N LEU A 120 -9.97 4.25 -5.70
CA LEU A 120 -8.73 3.87 -5.03
C LEU A 120 -7.69 4.99 -5.05
N ASN A 121 -7.52 5.67 -6.19
CA ASN A 121 -6.60 6.81 -6.29
C ASN A 121 -7.07 7.99 -5.42
N ALA A 122 -8.40 8.21 -5.30
CA ALA A 122 -8.95 9.23 -4.39
C ALA A 122 -8.65 8.88 -2.92
N LEU A 123 -8.79 7.60 -2.54
CA LEU A 123 -8.47 7.13 -1.19
C LEU A 123 -6.96 7.24 -0.88
N GLU A 124 -6.10 6.93 -1.84
CA GLU A 124 -4.65 7.15 -1.73
C GLU A 124 -4.32 8.62 -1.44
N GLU A 125 -4.96 9.55 -2.16
CA GLU A 125 -4.76 10.99 -1.96
C GLU A 125 -5.22 11.45 -0.58
N ILE A 126 -6.42 11.04 -0.14
CA ILE A 126 -6.95 11.38 1.19
C ILE A 126 -6.01 10.90 2.30
N LEU A 127 -5.54 9.65 2.22
CA LEU A 127 -4.62 9.11 3.24
C LEU A 127 -3.26 9.80 3.22
N ARG A 128 -2.77 10.18 2.03
CA ARG A 128 -1.54 10.95 1.87
C ARG A 128 -1.67 12.34 2.50
N GLU A 129 -2.77 13.04 2.24
CA GLU A 129 -3.07 14.34 2.83
C GLU A 129 -3.22 14.26 4.36
N GLN A 130 -3.92 13.25 4.89
CA GLN A 130 -4.03 13.03 6.34
C GLN A 130 -2.66 12.78 6.99
N ARG A 131 -1.77 12.04 6.34
CA ARG A 131 -0.40 11.86 6.83
C ARG A 131 0.40 13.16 6.79
N LEU A 132 0.26 13.97 5.73
CA LEU A 132 0.93 15.27 5.65
C LEU A 132 0.42 16.23 6.74
N GLY A 133 -0.89 16.32 6.94
CA GLY A 133 -1.51 17.19 7.94
C GLY A 133 -1.14 16.81 9.38
N ALA A 134 -0.99 15.52 9.66
CA ALA A 134 -0.48 15.05 10.96
C ALA A 134 0.99 15.44 11.22
N VAL A 135 1.78 15.62 10.16
CA VAL A 135 3.19 16.04 10.25
C VAL A 135 3.34 17.57 10.25
N GLU A 136 2.51 18.29 9.50
CA GLU A 136 2.49 19.76 9.45
C GLU A 136 2.09 20.38 10.78
N ALA A 137 1.16 19.79 11.53
CA ALA A 137 0.79 20.30 12.85
C ALA A 137 2.00 20.33 13.81
N THR A 138 2.84 19.30 13.78
CA THR A 138 4.08 19.26 14.57
C THR A 138 5.15 20.24 14.09
N GLU A 139 5.29 20.45 12.78
CA GLU A 139 6.28 21.39 12.23
C GLU A 139 5.85 22.85 12.39
N LEU A 140 4.56 23.17 12.24
CA LEU A 140 4.01 24.49 12.55
C LEU A 140 4.10 24.79 14.05
N LEU A 141 3.79 23.83 14.91
CA LEU A 141 3.96 24.00 16.36
C LEU A 141 5.44 24.22 16.70
N ARG A 142 6.36 23.44 16.11
CA ARG A 142 7.81 23.63 16.29
C ARG A 142 8.25 25.02 15.81
N LYS A 143 7.79 25.46 14.64
CA LYS A 143 8.14 26.77 14.07
C LYS A 143 7.59 27.93 14.89
N VAL A 144 6.36 27.85 15.38
CA VAL A 144 5.80 28.86 16.31
C VAL A 144 6.55 28.87 17.64
N LEU A 145 6.90 27.70 18.19
CA LEU A 145 7.72 27.60 19.42
C LEU A 145 9.17 28.08 19.22
N GLU A 146 9.67 28.12 17.97
CA GLU A 146 10.98 28.68 17.60
C GLU A 146 10.92 30.18 17.27
N GLU A 147 9.79 30.67 16.75
CA GLU A 147 9.58 32.06 16.31
C GLU A 147 9.08 32.97 17.44
N VAL A 148 8.48 32.40 18.49
CA VAL A 148 8.32 33.09 19.78
C VAL A 148 9.62 32.90 20.57
N ASP A 149 10.32 33.98 20.90
CA ASP A 149 11.53 34.00 21.74
C ASP A 149 11.22 33.66 23.23
N LEU A 150 10.40 32.64 23.48
CA LEU A 150 10.08 32.13 24.80
C LEU A 150 11.08 31.04 25.16
N ALA A 151 11.86 31.26 26.21
CA ALA A 151 12.73 30.23 26.78
C ALA A 151 11.88 29.13 27.43
N ILE A 152 12.01 27.90 26.95
CA ILE A 152 11.31 26.73 27.50
C ILE A 152 12.33 25.81 28.16
N PHE A 153 12.08 25.48 29.43
CA PHE A 153 12.85 24.54 30.23
C PHE A 153 11.89 23.49 30.80
N ALA A 154 12.15 22.20 30.58
CA ALA A 154 11.38 21.13 31.20
C ALA A 154 12.27 20.32 32.15
N PHE A 155 11.81 20.15 33.38
CA PHE A 155 12.50 19.43 34.45
C PHE A 155 11.77 18.11 34.76
N ASP A 156 12.51 17.08 35.14
CA ASP A 156 11.93 15.81 35.64
C ASP A 156 11.57 15.89 37.15
N GLU A 157 11.11 14.76 37.72
CA GLU A 157 10.71 14.66 39.13
C GLU A 157 11.90 14.98 40.08
N GLU A 158 13.13 14.73 39.65
CA GLU A 158 14.37 15.05 40.36
C GLU A 158 14.88 16.48 40.10
N GLN A 159 14.07 17.35 39.49
CA GLN A 159 14.41 18.75 39.17
C GLN A 159 15.60 18.89 38.20
N ARG A 160 15.86 17.89 37.35
CA ARG A 160 16.92 17.92 36.32
C ARG A 160 16.37 18.32 34.96
N LEU A 161 17.08 19.19 34.26
CA LEU A 161 16.68 19.71 32.96
C LEU A 161 16.75 18.61 31.88
N ARG A 162 15.60 18.22 31.32
CA ARG A 162 15.50 17.21 30.25
C ARG A 162 15.25 17.80 28.87
N LEU A 163 14.69 19.01 28.80
CA LEU A 163 14.43 19.69 27.54
C LEU A 163 14.70 21.17 27.68
N VAL A 164 15.41 21.71 26.68
CA VAL A 164 15.62 23.15 26.53
C VAL A 164 15.52 23.49 25.04
N ASN A 165 14.73 24.50 24.71
CA ASN A 165 14.66 24.99 23.33
C ASN A 165 15.84 25.94 23.02
N ARG A 166 16.05 26.26 21.74
CA ARG A 166 17.16 27.14 21.31
C ARG A 166 17.11 28.52 21.98
N ALA A 167 15.93 29.06 22.26
CA ALA A 167 15.76 30.32 22.99
C ALA A 167 16.28 30.21 24.43
N GLY A 168 15.96 29.13 25.16
CA GLY A 168 16.46 28.89 26.52
C GLY A 168 17.97 28.68 26.58
N ALA A 169 18.55 27.99 25.60
CA ALA A 169 20.01 27.85 25.48
C ALA A 169 20.70 29.20 25.23
N ARG A 170 20.10 30.06 24.39
CA ARG A 170 20.58 31.43 24.15
C ARG A 170 20.47 32.30 25.42
N LEU A 171 19.39 32.18 26.18
CA LEU A 171 19.19 32.91 27.44
C LEU A 171 20.27 32.60 28.47
N LEU A 172 20.66 31.32 28.59
CA LEU A 172 21.71 30.86 29.51
C LEU A 172 23.13 30.97 28.94
N GLY A 173 23.27 31.41 27.68
CA GLY A 173 24.57 31.60 27.02
C GLY A 173 25.38 30.31 26.83
N GLN A 174 24.74 29.14 26.86
CA GLN A 174 25.40 27.84 26.80
C GLN A 174 24.69 26.89 25.82
N PRO A 175 25.42 26.00 25.14
CA PRO A 175 24.81 25.00 24.26
C PRO A 175 23.98 23.99 25.07
N ALA A 176 22.90 23.48 24.46
CA ALA A 176 21.94 22.60 25.12
C ALA A 176 22.62 21.37 25.76
N GLU A 177 23.64 20.79 25.13
CA GLU A 177 24.33 19.61 25.65
C GLU A 177 24.99 19.84 27.02
N ARG A 178 25.33 21.09 27.36
CA ARG A 178 25.94 21.43 28.66
C ARG A 178 24.91 21.72 29.76
N LEU A 179 23.68 22.01 29.36
CA LEU A 179 22.58 22.41 30.25
C LEU A 179 21.73 21.21 30.67
N LEU A 180 21.63 20.19 29.81
CA LEU A 180 20.89 18.96 30.11
C LEU A 180 21.44 18.26 31.36
N ASP A 181 20.54 17.63 32.11
CA ASP A 181 20.75 16.93 33.38
C ASP A 181 21.23 17.79 34.56
N ARG A 182 21.34 19.12 34.40
CA ARG A 182 21.60 20.05 35.52
C ARG A 182 20.32 20.41 36.27
N THR A 183 20.46 20.76 37.54
CA THR A 183 19.32 21.15 38.37
C THR A 183 18.90 22.60 38.14
N ALA A 184 17.65 22.94 38.48
CA ALA A 184 17.17 24.32 38.43
C ALA A 184 18.03 25.29 39.27
N ASP A 185 18.55 24.82 40.41
CA ASP A 185 19.46 25.59 41.27
C ASP A 185 20.81 25.87 40.60
N GLU A 186 21.41 24.85 39.96
CA GLU A 186 22.67 24.98 39.23
C GLU A 186 22.57 25.92 38.03
N LEU A 187 21.37 26.03 37.46
CA LEU A 187 21.06 26.89 36.33
C LEU A 187 20.56 28.28 36.76
N ARG A 188 20.41 28.55 38.07
CA ARG A 188 19.83 29.77 38.64
C ARG A 188 18.41 30.07 38.14
N LEU A 189 17.63 29.03 37.89
CA LEU A 189 16.25 29.11 37.42
C LEU A 189 15.23 28.78 38.51
N ALA A 190 15.68 28.39 39.71
CA ALA A 190 14.82 27.97 40.81
C ALA A 190 13.81 29.05 41.27
N GLU A 191 14.18 30.34 41.20
CA GLU A 191 13.29 31.45 41.56
C GLU A 191 12.15 31.69 40.55
N GLY A 192 12.26 31.14 39.34
CA GLY A 192 11.26 31.27 38.28
C GLY A 192 10.31 30.08 38.14
N LEU A 193 10.49 29.01 38.93
CA LEU A 193 9.67 27.80 38.95
C LEU A 193 8.67 27.88 40.12
N VAL A 194 7.60 28.66 39.94
CA VAL A 194 6.46 28.75 40.88
C VAL A 194 5.23 28.09 40.27
#